data_AF-A0A2A9F4C9-F1
#
_entry.id   AF-A0A2A9F4C9-F1
#
_cell.length_a   1.000
_cell.length_b   1.000
_cell.length_c   1.000
_cell.angle_alpha   90.00
_cell.angle_beta   90.00
_cell.angle_gamma   90.00
#
_symmetry.space_group_name_H-M   'P 1'
#
loop_
_entity.id
_entity.type
_entity.pdbx_description
1 polymer ?
#
loop_
_entity_poly.entity_id
_entity_poly.type
_entity_poly.pdbx_seq_one_letter_code
_entity_poly.pdbx_strand_id
1 'polypeptide(L)'
;MDVIQPCIKIQVHTKYIKEQSNPELQRYVFAYIITIKNLSQQTVQLVSRHWLISDSNGKQMTVEGEGVVGQQPFIPGNDEYTYSSGTALETPVGVMQGHYKMLDEQGQEFITEIEPFRMAVPNVLN
;
A
#
# COMPACT_ATOMS: atom_id res chain seq x y z
N MET A 1 -21.64 -23.86 3.71
CA MET A 1 -20.44 -23.55 4.50
C MET A 1 -20.10 -22.12 4.19
N ASP A 2 -20.08 -21.26 5.19
CA ASP A 2 -19.58 -19.89 5.01
C ASP A 2 -18.10 -19.98 4.63
N VAL A 3 -17.76 -19.47 3.45
CA VAL A 3 -16.37 -19.38 3.00
C VAL A 3 -15.73 -18.25 3.78
N ILE A 4 -14.97 -18.57 4.81
CA ILE A 4 -14.26 -17.58 5.62
C ILE A 4 -13.02 -17.16 4.84
N GLN A 5 -13.06 -15.98 4.24
CA GLN A 5 -11.89 -15.40 3.59
C GLN A 5 -10.76 -15.16 4.62
N PRO A 6 -9.47 -15.33 4.24
CA PRO A 6 -8.35 -15.01 5.11
C PRO A 6 -8.44 -13.58 5.66
N CYS A 7 -8.25 -13.42 6.97
CA CYS A 7 -8.19 -12.10 7.59
C CYS A 7 -6.80 -11.49 7.37
N ILE A 8 -6.70 -10.51 6.47
CA ILE A 8 -5.46 -9.79 6.18
C ILE A 8 -5.55 -8.37 6.72
N LYS A 9 -4.56 -7.95 7.50
CA LYS A 9 -4.47 -6.60 8.06
C LYS A 9 -3.30 -5.86 7.45
N ILE A 10 -3.58 -4.68 6.90
CA ILE A 10 -2.58 -3.79 6.31
C ILE A 10 -2.25 -2.69 7.31
N GLN A 11 -0.96 -2.48 7.57
CA GLN A 11 -0.45 -1.34 8.34
C GLN A 11 0.48 -0.50 7.46
N VAL A 12 0.33 0.81 7.54
CA VAL A 12 1.09 1.74 6.69
C VAL A 12 1.72 2.83 7.54
N HIS A 13 3.01 3.07 7.31
CA HIS A 13 3.73 4.23 7.85
C HIS A 13 4.28 5.04 6.68
N THR A 14 4.04 6.35 6.69
CA THR A 14 4.50 7.25 5.62
C THR A 14 5.51 8.26 6.17
N LYS A 15 6.43 8.70 5.32
CA LYS A 15 7.44 9.71 5.65
C LYS A 15 7.71 10.60 4.45
N TYR A 16 7.64 11.91 4.65
CA TYR A 16 8.14 12.88 3.68
C TYR A 16 9.68 12.87 3.64
N ILE A 17 10.26 12.82 2.44
CA ILE A 17 11.70 12.75 2.20
C ILE A 17 12.18 14.09 1.66
N LYS A 18 12.57 14.98 2.58
CA LYS A 18 12.96 16.37 2.27
C LYS A 18 14.12 16.42 1.28
N GLU A 19 15.09 15.52 1.43
CA GLU A 19 16.33 15.49 0.65
C GLU A 19 16.09 15.10 -0.83
N GLN A 20 14.96 14.44 -1.13
CA GLN A 20 14.58 14.04 -2.49
C GLN A 20 13.47 14.91 -3.08
N SER A 21 13.01 15.90 -2.31
CA SER A 21 11.90 16.78 -2.68
C SER A 21 12.41 18.15 -3.10
N ASN A 22 11.66 18.80 -3.98
CA ASN A 22 11.86 20.19 -4.36
C ASN A 22 10.50 20.90 -4.40
N PRO A 23 10.08 21.53 -3.29
CA PRO A 23 8.80 22.25 -3.22
C PRO A 23 8.65 23.39 -4.23
N GLU A 24 9.75 24.07 -4.59
CA GLU A 24 9.75 25.14 -5.60
C GLU A 24 9.37 24.61 -7.00
N LEU A 25 9.69 23.34 -7.27
CA LEU A 25 9.33 22.64 -8.50
C LEU A 25 8.09 21.75 -8.34
N GLN A 26 7.28 21.96 -7.29
CA GLN A 26 6.09 21.15 -7.00
C GLN A 26 6.42 19.64 -7.00
N ARG A 27 7.53 19.25 -6.36
CA ARG A 27 7.95 17.85 -6.26
C ARG A 27 8.08 17.44 -4.81
N TYR A 28 7.15 16.61 -4.33
CA TYR A 28 7.12 16.12 -2.96
C TYR A 28 7.27 14.59 -2.96
N VAL A 29 8.39 14.09 -2.43
CA VAL A 29 8.70 12.66 -2.37
C VAL A 29 8.30 12.11 -1.01
N PHE A 30 7.53 11.03 -1.03
CA PHE A 30 7.11 10.29 0.14
C PHE A 30 7.61 8.86 0.06
N ALA A 31 8.20 8.37 1.15
CA ALA A 31 8.40 6.95 1.37
C ALA A 31 7.22 6.39 2.17
N TYR A 32 6.89 5.13 1.93
CA TYR A 32 5.94 4.39 2.74
C TYR A 32 6.50 3.00 3.06
N ILE A 33 6.20 2.53 4.26
CA ILE A 33 6.48 1.17 4.74
C ILE A 33 5.13 0.52 4.95
N ILE A 34 4.90 -0.61 4.29
CA ILE A 34 3.67 -1.39 4.42
C ILE A 34 4.00 -2.73 5.05
N THR A 35 3.24 -3.08 6.08
CA THR A 35 3.26 -4.40 6.72
C THR A 35 1.92 -5.09 6.44
N ILE A 36 2.01 -6.26 5.81
CA ILE A 36 0.88 -7.13 5.48
C ILE A 36 0.88 -8.25 6.52
N LYS A 37 -0.12 -8.27 7.39
CA LYS A 37 -0.26 -9.29 8.44
C LYS A 37 -1.33 -10.29 8.07
N ASN A 38 -0.96 -11.56 8.04
CA ASN A 38 -1.91 -12.64 7.88
C ASN A 38 -2.40 -13.07 9.27
N LEU A 39 -3.61 -12.67 9.63
CA LEU A 39 -4.24 -13.01 10.91
C LEU A 39 -5.09 -14.30 10.82
N SER A 40 -5.01 -15.00 9.69
CA SER A 40 -5.63 -16.32 9.51
C SER A 40 -4.63 -17.44 9.83
N GLN A 41 -5.13 -18.69 9.83
CA GLN A 41 -4.30 -19.87 10.07
C GLN A 41 -3.65 -20.42 8.80
N GLN A 42 -4.16 -20.05 7.62
CA GLN A 42 -3.68 -20.56 6.33
C GLN A 42 -2.63 -19.67 5.72
N THR A 43 -1.77 -20.23 4.86
CA THR A 43 -0.81 -19.44 4.09
C THR A 43 -1.52 -18.72 2.95
N VAL A 44 -1.17 -17.46 2.70
CA VAL A 44 -1.67 -16.69 1.56
C VAL A 44 -0.53 -16.21 0.69
N GLN A 45 -0.80 -15.89 -0.58
CA GLN A 45 0.19 -15.31 -1.48
C GLN A 45 -0.32 -13.97 -2.02
N LEU A 46 0.54 -12.95 -2.01
CA LEU A 46 0.27 -11.70 -2.74
C LEU A 46 0.65 -11.87 -4.20
N VAL A 47 -0.29 -11.60 -5.11
CA VAL A 47 -0.11 -11.75 -6.56
C VAL A 47 0.15 -10.42 -7.25
N SER A 48 -0.68 -9.42 -6.97
CA SER A 48 -0.58 -8.11 -7.61
C SER A 48 -1.13 -7.00 -6.73
N ARG A 49 -0.82 -5.76 -7.10
CA ARG A 49 -1.25 -4.54 -6.42
C ARG A 49 -1.96 -3.61 -7.39
N HIS A 50 -2.95 -2.90 -6.88
CA HIS A 50 -3.57 -1.76 -7.54
C HIS A 50 -3.54 -0.58 -6.56
N TRP A 51 -3.04 0.56 -7.01
CA TRP A 51 -3.02 1.82 -6.26
C TRP A 51 -3.80 2.88 -6.99
N LEU A 52 -4.65 3.59 -6.25
CA LEU A 52 -5.22 4.88 -6.61
C LEU A 52 -4.56 5.94 -5.73
N ILE A 53 -3.89 6.89 -6.36
CA ILE A 53 -3.17 7.97 -5.70
C ILE A 53 -3.85 9.28 -6.10
N SER A 54 -4.33 10.02 -5.10
CA SER A 54 -5.01 11.30 -5.28
C SER A 54 -4.19 12.41 -4.65
N ASP A 55 -3.93 13.47 -5.40
CA ASP A 55 -3.25 14.65 -4.90
C ASP A 55 -4.27 15.69 -4.34
N SER A 56 -3.79 16.76 -3.70
CA SER A 56 -4.69 17.79 -3.13
C SER A 56 -5.39 18.67 -4.16
N ASN A 57 -5.00 18.61 -5.43
CA ASN A 57 -5.66 19.33 -6.52
C ASN A 57 -6.77 18.50 -7.18
N GLY A 58 -7.01 17.27 -6.70
CA GLY A 58 -7.99 16.34 -7.26
C GLY A 58 -7.46 15.54 -8.45
N LYS A 59 -6.16 15.64 -8.79
CA LYS A 59 -5.54 14.80 -9.82
C LYS A 59 -5.38 13.39 -9.25
N GLN A 60 -5.77 12.41 -10.07
CA GLN A 60 -5.69 10.99 -9.72
C GLN A 60 -4.73 10.27 -10.67
N MET A 61 -3.98 9.33 -10.14
CA MET A 61 -3.16 8.40 -10.90
C MET A 61 -3.36 6.97 -10.40
N THR A 62 -3.43 6.04 -11.34
CA THR A 62 -3.51 4.61 -11.05
C THR A 62 -2.15 3.96 -11.30
N VAL A 63 -1.73 3.11 -10.37
CA VAL A 63 -0.50 2.29 -10.52
C VAL A 63 -0.84 0.85 -10.21
N GLU A 64 -0.66 -0.02 -11.20
CA GLU A 64 -0.89 -1.45 -11.08
C GLU A 64 0.37 -2.24 -11.42
N GLY A 65 0.47 -3.47 -10.89
CA GLY A 65 1.52 -4.39 -11.31
C GLY A 65 1.60 -5.65 -10.47
N GLU A 66 2.38 -6.61 -10.95
CA GLU A 66 2.63 -7.86 -10.26
C GLU A 66 3.46 -7.66 -8.99
N GLY A 67 3.09 -8.38 -7.95
CA GLY A 67 3.78 -8.41 -6.67
C GLY A 67 3.83 -7.06 -5.97
N VAL A 68 4.79 -6.94 -5.06
CA VAL A 68 5.26 -5.71 -4.43
C VAL A 68 6.79 -5.74 -4.49
N VAL A 69 7.43 -4.63 -4.85
CA VAL A 69 8.90 -4.52 -4.96
C VAL A 69 9.56 -5.67 -5.76
N GLY A 70 8.86 -6.18 -6.77
CA GLY A 70 9.34 -7.30 -7.61
C GLY A 70 9.16 -8.70 -7.00
N GLN A 71 8.40 -8.83 -5.90
CA GLN A 71 8.17 -10.09 -5.20
C GLN A 71 6.68 -10.40 -5.05
N GLN A 72 6.32 -11.67 -5.10
CA GLN A 72 4.99 -12.19 -4.78
C GLN A 72 5.07 -13.02 -3.49
N PRO A 73 5.12 -12.38 -2.31
CA PRO A 73 5.40 -13.06 -1.06
C PRO A 73 4.32 -14.06 -0.68
N PHE A 74 4.75 -15.23 -0.22
CA PHE A 74 3.92 -16.15 0.56
C PHE A 74 4.01 -15.74 2.03
N ILE A 75 2.87 -15.57 2.68
CA ILE A 75 2.75 -15.10 4.07
C ILE A 75 2.06 -16.22 4.87
N PRO A 76 2.81 -16.99 5.67
CA PRO A 76 2.23 -18.01 6.54
C PRO A 76 1.16 -17.46 7.48
N GLY A 77 0.31 -18.34 7.99
CA GLY A 77 -0.68 -17.96 9.00
C GLY A 77 -0.02 -17.43 10.26
N ASN A 78 -0.55 -16.32 10.80
CA ASN A 78 0.01 -15.57 11.93
C ASN A 78 1.37 -14.91 11.69
N ASP A 79 1.82 -14.79 10.44
CA ASP A 79 3.07 -14.12 10.07
C ASP A 79 2.81 -12.81 9.32
N GLU A 80 3.88 -12.06 9.04
CA GLU A 80 3.82 -10.78 8.34
C GLU A 80 4.91 -10.59 7.29
N TYR A 81 4.60 -9.81 6.26
CA TYR A 81 5.57 -9.36 5.25
C TYR A 81 5.63 -7.84 5.25
N THR A 82 6.84 -7.28 5.36
CA THR A 82 7.06 -5.83 5.36
C THR A 82 7.92 -5.41 4.19
N TYR A 83 7.50 -4.36 3.49
CA TYR A 83 8.30 -3.74 2.42
C TYR A 83 8.21 -2.22 2.46
N SER A 84 9.19 -1.56 1.85
CA SER A 84 9.24 -0.12 1.67
C SER A 84 9.27 0.27 0.20
N SER A 85 8.59 1.35 -0.16
CA SER A 85 8.63 1.96 -1.49
C SER A 85 8.41 3.46 -1.37
N GLY A 86 8.33 4.18 -2.48
CA GLY A 86 8.04 5.61 -2.48
C GLY A 86 7.23 6.06 -3.68
N THR A 87 6.68 7.26 -3.58
CA THR A 87 5.97 7.94 -4.66
C THR A 87 6.28 9.44 -4.62
N ALA A 88 6.11 10.11 -5.76
CA ALA A 88 6.26 11.56 -5.88
C ALA A 88 4.90 12.18 -6.19
N LEU A 89 4.55 13.25 -5.49
CA LEU A 89 3.35 14.05 -5.69
C LEU A 89 3.69 15.47 -6.12
N GLU A 90 2.73 16.12 -6.78
CA GLU A 90 2.78 17.53 -7.15
C GLU A 90 2.34 18.46 -6.01
N THR A 91 1.78 17.90 -4.94
CA THR A 91 1.22 18.63 -3.79
C THR A 91 1.81 18.15 -2.47
N PRO A 92 1.85 19.01 -1.43
CA PRO A 92 2.42 18.66 -0.12
C PRO A 92 1.56 17.67 0.68
N VAL A 93 0.35 17.36 0.21
CA VAL A 93 -0.57 16.40 0.80
C VAL A 93 -1.21 15.57 -0.31
N GLY A 94 -1.32 14.27 -0.09
CA GLY A 94 -2.11 13.38 -0.95
C GLY A 94 -2.59 12.16 -0.19
N VAL A 95 -3.38 11.34 -0.88
CA VAL A 95 -3.98 10.12 -0.36
C VAL A 95 -3.62 8.97 -1.29
N MET A 96 -3.24 7.83 -0.70
CA MET A 96 -3.16 6.56 -1.42
C MET A 96 -4.18 5.60 -0.85
N GLN A 97 -4.82 4.85 -1.74
CA GLN A 97 -5.74 3.76 -1.42
C GLN A 97 -5.62 2.71 -2.52
N GLY A 98 -6.16 1.52 -2.31
CA GLY A 98 -6.06 0.48 -3.32
C GLY A 98 -6.37 -0.89 -2.77
N HIS A 99 -5.87 -1.91 -3.43
CA HIS A 99 -6.04 -3.29 -2.98
C HIS A 99 -4.90 -4.18 -3.45
N TYR A 100 -4.75 -5.31 -2.76
CA TYR A 100 -3.96 -6.44 -3.24
C TYR A 100 -4.89 -7.53 -3.76
N LYS A 101 -4.47 -8.15 -4.86
CA LYS A 101 -4.97 -9.46 -5.25
C LYS A 101 -4.12 -10.52 -4.57
N MET A 102 -4.80 -11.44 -3.89
CA MET A 102 -4.19 -12.49 -3.10
C MET A 102 -4.71 -13.86 -3.55
N LEU A 103 -3.96 -14.92 -3.22
CA LEU A 103 -4.41 -16.32 -3.29
C LEU A 103 -4.42 -16.91 -1.88
N ASP A 104 -5.44 -17.71 -1.57
CA ASP A 104 -5.45 -18.55 -0.37
C ASP A 104 -4.67 -19.86 -0.58
N GLU A 105 -4.66 -20.75 0.42
CA GLU A 105 -3.92 -22.01 0.34
C GLU A 105 -4.47 -22.98 -0.72
N GLN A 106 -5.72 -22.79 -1.16
CA GLN A 106 -6.34 -23.55 -2.25
C GLN A 106 -6.10 -22.92 -3.63
N GLY A 107 -5.43 -21.77 -3.69
CA GLY A 107 -5.21 -21.02 -4.93
C GLY A 107 -6.44 -20.25 -5.40
N GLN A 108 -7.43 -20.02 -4.53
CA GLN A 108 -8.58 -19.18 -4.83
C GLN A 108 -8.23 -17.70 -4.63
N GLU A 109 -8.62 -16.87 -5.60
CA GLU A 109 -8.39 -15.42 -5.55
C GLU A 109 -9.29 -14.73 -4.52
N PHE A 110 -8.70 -13.81 -3.76
CA PHE A 110 -9.45 -12.86 -2.94
C PHE A 110 -8.78 -11.48 -2.95
N ILE A 111 -9.55 -10.45 -2.58
CA ILE A 111 -9.10 -9.06 -2.53
C ILE A 111 -8.88 -8.65 -1.08
N THR A 112 -7.76 -7.98 -0.82
CA THR A 112 -7.49 -7.28 0.43
C THR A 112 -7.42 -5.79 0.17
N GLU A 113 -8.38 -5.05 0.69
CA GLU A 113 -8.42 -3.59 0.58
C GLU A 113 -7.31 -2.94 1.40
N ILE A 114 -6.81 -1.82 0.87
CA ILE A 114 -5.88 -0.92 1.51
C ILE A 114 -6.64 0.38 1.73
N GLU A 115 -7.09 0.57 2.97
CA GLU A 115 -7.80 1.76 3.39
C GLU A 115 -7.02 3.04 3.08
N PRO A 116 -7.70 4.15 2.76
CA PRO A 116 -7.04 5.40 2.43
C PRO A 116 -6.10 5.87 3.53
N PHE A 117 -4.83 6.11 3.17
CA PHE A 117 -3.84 6.70 4.07
C PHE A 117 -3.25 7.97 3.47
N ARG A 118 -2.93 8.91 4.37
CA ARG A 118 -2.41 10.22 4.00
C ARG A 118 -0.89 10.20 3.91
N MET A 119 -0.40 10.91 2.91
CA MET A 119 0.99 11.33 2.79
C MET A 119 0.99 12.84 2.92
N ALA A 120 1.64 13.38 3.95
CA ALA A 120 1.65 14.81 4.22
C ALA A 120 3.05 15.25 4.65
N VAL A 121 3.46 16.42 4.18
CA VAL A 121 4.61 17.12 4.76
C VAL A 121 4.29 17.40 6.24
N PRO A 122 5.24 17.19 7.17
CA PRO A 122 5.01 17.45 8.59
C PRO A 122 4.49 18.87 8.86
N ASN A 123 3.56 19.01 9.80
CA ASN A 123 2.96 20.28 10.23
C ASN A 123 2.17 21.07 9.16
N VAL A 124 1.74 20.42 8.07
CA VAL A 124 0.90 21.07 7.03
C VAL A 124 -0.60 20.92 7.29
N LEU A 125 -1.00 19.99 8.16
CA LEU A 125 -2.39 19.80 8.56
C LEU A 125 -2.57 20.33 10.00
N ASN A 126 -3.51 21.25 10.18
CA ASN A 126 -3.97 21.75 11.48
C ASN A 126 -5.25 21.04 11.92
#